data_AF-A0A2E2RB90-F1
#
_entry.id   AF-A0A2E2RB90-F1
#
_cell.length_a   1.000
_cell.length_b   1.000
_cell.length_c   1.000
_cell.angle_alpha   90.00
_cell.angle_beta   90.00
_cell.angle_gamma   90.00
#
_symmetry.space_group_name_H-M   'P 1'
#
loop_
_entity.id
_entity.type
_entity.pdbx_description
1 polymer ?
#
loop_
_entity_poly.entity_id
_entity_poly.type
_entity_poly.pdbx_seq_one_letter_code
_entity_poly.pdbx_strand_id
1 'polypeptide(L)' 'GVPDEKKGERLVVLYQNIEAEVIEVINEKLITTDLPNIWKPRSNLFFKVDTLPYLGTGKLDLKQIKLIAGELAK' A
#
# COMPACT_ATOMS: atom_id res chain seq x y z
N GLY A 1 -8.83 -0.84 0.54
CA GLY A 1 -7.78 -1.56 1.28
C GLY A 1 -8.04 -3.05 1.23
N VAL A 2 -7.50 -3.77 2.21
CA VAL A 2 -7.72 -5.22 2.41
C VAL A 2 -8.43 -5.45 3.74
N PRO A 3 -9.15 -6.56 3.92
CA PRO A 3 -9.84 -6.85 5.18
C PRO A 3 -8.90 -6.86 6.39
N ASP A 4 -9.40 -6.37 7.52
CA ASP A 4 -8.74 -6.43 8.83
C ASP A 4 -9.77 -6.82 9.91
N GLU A 5 -9.46 -7.83 10.71
CA GLU A 5 -10.38 -8.40 11.70
C GLU A 5 -10.78 -7.42 12.81
N LYS A 6 -9.95 -6.40 13.09
CA LYS A 6 -10.19 -5.44 14.19
C LYS A 6 -10.80 -4.14 13.69
N LYS A 7 -10.37 -3.65 12.53
CA LYS A 7 -10.74 -2.33 11.99
C LYS A 7 -11.67 -2.38 10.77
N GLY A 8 -12.05 -3.56 10.30
CA GLY A 8 -12.83 -3.77 9.09
C GLY A 8 -11.96 -3.70 7.83
N GLU A 9 -11.20 -2.61 7.67
CA GLU A 9 -10.26 -2.44 6.56
C GLU A 9 -8.89 -1.93 7.06
N ARG A 10 -7.81 -2.37 6.39
CA ARG A 10 -6.46 -1.80 6.52
C ARG A 10 -5.94 -1.33 5.17
N LEU A 11 -5.10 -0.29 5.21
CA LEU A 11 -4.44 0.27 4.03
C LEU A 11 -3.17 -0.51 3.70
N VAL A 12 -2.95 -0.74 2.41
CA VAL A 12 -1.76 -1.40 1.84
C VAL A 12 -1.17 -0.46 0.80
N VAL A 13 0.15 -0.32 0.82
CA VAL A 13 0.91 0.51 -0.11
C VAL A 13 1.72 -0.41 -1.02
N LEU A 14 1.44 -0.34 -2.32
CA LEU A 14 2.27 -0.97 -3.34
C LEU A 14 3.15 0.12 -3.98
N TYR A 15 4.44 -0.14 -4.09
CA TYR A 15 5.37 0.80 -4.71
C TYR A 15 6.32 0.08 -5.68
N GLN A 16 6.71 0.78 -6.75
CA GLN A 16 7.70 0.30 -7.72
C GLN A 16 8.81 1.35 -7.86
N ASN A 17 10.03 0.92 -8.18
CA ASN A 17 11.16 1.81 -8.50
C ASN A 17 11.47 2.88 -7.43
N ILE A 18 11.25 2.55 -6.16
CA ILE A 18 11.62 3.39 -5.02
C ILE A 18 12.55 2.57 -4.11
N GLU A 19 13.59 3.23 -3.61
CA GLU A 19 14.54 2.69 -2.64
C GLU A 19 13.88 2.44 -1.28
N ALA A 20 14.33 1.43 -0.55
CA ALA A 20 13.69 1.03 0.71
C ALA A 20 13.78 2.12 1.77
N GLU A 21 14.92 2.82 1.82
CA GLU A 21 15.22 3.93 2.72
C GLU A 21 14.23 5.09 2.54
N VAL A 22 13.82 5.36 1.30
CA VAL A 22 12.82 6.40 1.00
C VAL A 22 11.45 5.99 1.53
N ILE A 23 11.09 4.70 1.42
CA ILE A 23 9.83 4.18 1.94
C ILE A 23 9.80 4.22 3.47
N GLU A 24 10.91 3.92 4.14
CA GLU A 24 11.04 4.05 5.59
C GLU A 24 10.78 5.49 6.05
N VAL A 25 11.41 6.47 5.40
CA VAL A 25 11.18 7.90 5.68
C VAL A 25 9.72 8.31 5.44
N ILE A 26 9.07 7.80 4.39
CA ILE A 26 7.65 8.07 4.12
C ILE A 26 6.77 7.49 5.22
N ASN A 27 7.03 6.24 5.63
CA ASN A 27 6.30 5.57 6.69
C ASN A 27 6.45 6.32 8.03
N GLU A 28 7.66 6.74 8.40
CA GLU A 28 7.89 7.57 9.60
C GLU A 28 7.10 8.88 9.55
N LYS A 29 7.17 9.60 8.43
CA LYS A 29 6.41 10.85 8.25
C LYS A 29 4.92 10.60 8.40
N LEU A 30 4.37 9.57 7.75
CA LEU A 30 2.95 9.21 7.85
C LEU A 30 2.52 8.95 9.29
N ILE A 31 3.34 8.25 10.09
CA ILE A 31 3.06 7.98 11.50
C ILE A 31 3.00 9.29 12.31
N THR A 32 3.90 10.22 12.03
CA THR A 32 3.99 11.53 12.74
C THR A 32 2.95 12.58 12.30
N THR A 33 2.22 12.34 11.21
CA THR A 33 1.17 13.29 10.77
C THR A 33 -0.01 13.34 11.74
N ASP A 34 -0.77 14.43 11.72
CA ASP A 34 -2.04 14.56 12.45
C ASP A 34 -3.22 13.83 11.77
N LEU A 35 -2.93 12.90 10.85
CA LEU A 35 -3.96 12.11 10.21
C LEU A 35 -4.58 11.12 11.20
N PRO A 36 -5.89 10.81 11.07
CA PRO A 36 -6.50 9.77 11.88
C PRO A 36 -5.83 8.41 11.64
N ASN A 37 -5.73 7.59 12.68
CA ASN A 37 -5.06 6.27 12.65
C ASN A 37 -5.61 5.27 11.62
N ILE A 38 -6.81 5.50 11.07
CA ILE A 38 -7.39 4.69 10.00
C ILE A 38 -6.81 5.01 8.62
N TRP A 39 -6.22 6.20 8.45
CA TRP A 39 -5.56 6.66 7.23
C TRP A 39 -4.06 6.38 7.20
N LYS A 40 -3.52 5.82 8.29
CA LYS A 40 -2.11 5.46 8.42
C LYS A 40 -1.95 3.96 8.13
N PRO A 41 -1.28 3.58 7.02
CA PRO A 41 -0.92 2.18 6.78
C PRO A 41 -0.03 1.68 7.92
N ARG A 42 -0.10 0.37 8.24
CA ARG A 42 0.89 -0.22 9.15
C ARG A 42 2.23 -0.32 8.44
N SER A 43 3.32 -0.20 9.17
CA SER A 43 4.68 -0.22 8.59
C SER A 43 5.00 -1.53 7.87
N ASN A 44 4.35 -2.64 8.22
CA ASN A 44 4.48 -3.93 7.54
C ASN A 44 3.56 -4.11 6.32
N LEU A 45 2.82 -3.07 5.92
CA LEU A 45 1.90 -3.10 4.77
C LEU A 45 2.40 -2.27 3.59
N PHE A 46 3.72 -2.09 3.51
CA PHE A 46 4.41 -1.50 2.36
C PHE A 46 5.10 -2.62 1.59
N PHE A 47 4.66 -2.84 0.35
CA PHE A 47 5.18 -3.90 -0.49
C PHE A 47 5.78 -3.34 -1.78
N LYS A 48 7.02 -3.72 -2.04
CA LYS A 48 7.66 -3.47 -3.33
C LYS A 48 7.08 -4.43 -4.36
N VAL A 49 6.72 -3.92 -5.52
CA VAL A 49 6.33 -4.70 -6.70
C VAL A 49 7.25 -4.37 -7.86
N ASP A 50 7.57 -5.37 -8.67
CA ASP A 50 8.42 -5.18 -9.85
C ASP A 50 7.72 -4.31 -10.90
N THR A 51 6.41 -4.53 -11.07
CA THR A 51 5.57 -3.75 -11.99
C THR A 51 4.20 -3.50 -11.39
N LEU A 52 3.72 -2.27 -11.52
CA LEU A 52 2.32 -1.94 -11.31
C LEU A 52 1.52 -2.41 -12.52
N PRO A 53 0.32 -3.00 -12.32
CA PRO A 53 -0.49 -3.45 -13.44
C PRO A 53 -1.20 -2.27 -14.09
N TYR A 54 -1.14 -2.21 -15.42
CA TYR A 54 -1.80 -1.20 -16.23
C TYR A 54 -2.70 -1.88 -17.27
N LEU A 55 -3.82 -1.23 -17.56
CA LEU A 55 -4.68 -1.57 -18.69
C LEU A 55 -3.97 -1.18 -20.00
N GLY A 56 -4.39 -1.76 -21.14
CA GLY A 56 -3.85 -1.39 -22.46
C GLY A 56 -4.01 0.08 -22.86
N THR A 57 -4.75 0.87 -22.07
CA THR A 57 -4.91 2.33 -22.20
C THR A 57 -3.90 3.14 -21.38
N GLY A 58 -2.98 2.48 -20.65
CA GLY A 58 -2.00 3.11 -19.76
C GLY A 58 -2.57 3.52 -18.39
N LYS A 59 -3.84 3.24 -18.10
CA LYS A 59 -4.45 3.47 -16.78
C LYS A 59 -4.11 2.34 -15.82
N LEU A 60 -3.99 2.63 -14.53
CA LEU A 60 -3.78 1.60 -13.51
C LEU A 60 -4.95 0.60 -13.48
N ASP A 61 -4.62 -0.69 -13.43
CA ASP A 61 -5.62 -1.73 -13.21
C ASP A 61 -5.90 -1.86 -11.71
N LEU A 62 -6.89 -1.12 -11.23
CA LEU A 62 -7.29 -1.12 -9.83
C LEU A 62 -7.80 -2.49 -9.35
N LYS A 63 -8.35 -3.31 -10.25
CA LYS A 63 -8.84 -4.65 -9.90
C LYS A 63 -7.66 -5.57 -9.63
N GLN A 64 -6.66 -5.57 -10.51
CA GLN A 64 -5.44 -6.36 -10.33
C GLN A 64 -4.63 -5.86 -9.12
N ILE A 65 -4.53 -4.54 -8.91
CA ILE A 65 -3.90 -3.96 -7.71
C ILE A 65 -4.54 -4.49 -6.43
N LYS A 66 -5.88 -4.54 -6.39
CA LYS A 66 -6.59 -5.04 -5.20
C LYS A 66 -6.34 -6.52 -4.94
N LEU A 67 -6.19 -7.33 -6.00
CA LEU A 67 -5.82 -8.74 -5.89
C LEU A 67 -4.40 -8.90 -5.33
N ILE A 68 -3.42 -8.23 -5.95
CA ILE A 68 -2.02 -8.27 -5.51
C ILE A 68 -1.88 -7.81 -4.05
N ALA A 69 -2.52 -6.69 -3.69
CA ALA A 69 -2.52 -6.19 -2.31
C ALA A 69 -3.12 -7.20 -1.34
N GLY A 70 -4.22 -7.88 -1.74
CA GLY A 70 -4.87 -8.91 -0.94
C GLY A 70 -4.00 -10.15 -0.76
N GLU A 71 -3.20 -10.53 -1.75
CA GLU A 71 -2.28 -11.68 -1.69
C GLU A 71 -1.04 -11.39 -0.84
N LEU A 72 -0.44 -10.21 -0.98
CA LEU A 72 0.75 -9.81 -0.23
C LEU A 72 0.45 -9.53 1.24
N ALA A 73 -0.75 -9.04 1.54
CA ALA A 73 -1.17 -8.69 2.90
C ALA A 73 -1.85 -9.84 3.67
N LYS A 74 -1.86 -11.07 3.13
CA LYS A 74 -2.40 -12.25 3.85
C LYS A 74 -1.69 -12.48 5.18
#